data_AF-A0A1B1S630-F1
#
_entry.id   AF-A0A1B1S630-F1
#
_cell.length_a   1.000
_cell.length_b   1.000
_cell.length_c   1.000
_cell.angle_alpha   90.00
_cell.angle_beta   90.00
_cell.angle_gamma   90.00
#
_symmetry.space_group_name_H-M   'P 1'
#
loop_
_entity.id
_entity.type
_entity.pdbx_description
1 polymer ?
#
loop_
_entity_poly.entity_id
_entity_poly.type
_entity_poly.pdbx_seq_one_letter_code
_entity_poly.pdbx_strand_id
1 'polypeptide(L)' 'MLRKVSISIAIITLILVVLKLINPSFEPFENFIFAWLSLMFFFMGLEYVVEKRKIIGSIFIVGSLFIIFSFFVA' A
#
# COMPACT_ATOMS: atom_id res chain seq x y z
N MET A 1 15.82 9.84 -0.64
CA MET A 1 14.60 10.14 0.15
C MET A 1 13.59 9.00 0.05
N LEU A 2 13.28 8.50 -1.15
CA LEU A 2 12.34 7.38 -1.40
C LEU A 2 12.71 6.05 -0.70
N ARG A 3 13.99 5.66 -0.67
CA ARG A 3 14.44 4.48 0.10
C ARG A 3 14.05 4.53 1.59
N LYS A 4 14.00 5.73 2.20
CA LYS A 4 13.54 5.91 3.59
C LYS A 4 12.03 5.69 3.70
N VAL A 5 11.25 6.15 2.72
CA VAL A 5 9.80 5.93 2.63
C VAL A 5 9.48 4.45 2.50
N SER A 6 10.20 3.72 1.65
CA SER A 6 10.04 2.27 1.47
C SER A 6 10.30 1.49 2.77
N ILE A 7 11.36 1.84 3.50
CA ILE A 7 11.67 1.24 4.80
C ILE A 7 10.60 1.59 5.84
N SER A 8 10.16 2.85 5.92
CA SER A 8 9.10 3.26 6.85
C SER A 8 7.79 2.51 6.59
N ILE A 9 7.39 2.35 5.32
CA ILE A 9 6.21 1.58 4.94
C ILE A 9 6.37 0.12 5.35
N ALA A 10 7.52 -0.50 5.09
CA ALA A 10 7.78 -1.88 5.48
C ALA A 10 7.67 -2.08 7.01
N ILE A 11 8.21 -1.16 7.80
CA ILE A 11 8.11 -1.19 9.27
C ILE A 11 6.64 -1.09 9.71
N ILE A 12 5.88 -0.15 9.14
CA ILE A 12 4.47 0.03 9.48
C ILE A 12 3.68 -1.22 9.09
N THR A 13 3.90 -1.78 7.89
CA THR A 13 3.26 -3.04 7.45
C THR A 13 3.53 -4.16 8.44
N LEU A 14 4.78 -4.31 8.90
CA LEU A 14 5.13 -5.34 9.86
C LEU A 14 4.38 -5.18 11.19
N ILE A 15 4.29 -3.94 11.71
CA ILE A 15 3.51 -3.64 12.91
C ILE A 15 2.03 -3.99 12.70
N LEU A 16 1.44 -3.60 11.58
CA LEU A 16 0.03 -3.87 11.27
C LEU A 16 -0.27 -5.36 11.15
N VAL A 17 0.63 -6.13 10.54
CA VAL A 17 0.53 -7.60 10.46
C VAL A 17 0.60 -8.21 11.84
N VAL A 18 1.55 -7.79 12.69
CA VAL A 18 1.64 -8.26 14.07
C VAL A 18 0.37 -7.96 14.85
N LEU A 19 -0.19 -6.75 14.72
CA LEU A 19 -1.45 -6.39 15.37
C LEU A 19 -2.62 -7.26 14.90
N LYS A 20 -2.71 -7.58 13.60
CA LYS A 20 -3.73 -8.48 13.04
C LYS A 20 -3.54 -9.92 13.51
N LEU A 21 -2.30 -10.37 13.72
CA LEU A 21 -2.01 -11.71 14.26
C LEU A 21 -2.39 -11.82 15.75
N ILE A 22 -2.13 -10.78 16.54
CA ILE A 22 -2.50 -10.75 17.97
C ILE A 22 -4.01 -10.64 18.12
N ASN A 23 -4.65 -9.81 17.31
CA ASN A 23 -6.10 -9.63 17.32
C ASN A 23 -6.65 -9.79 15.89
N PRO A 24 -7.20 -10.97 15.54
CA PRO A 24 -7.77 -11.21 14.21
C PRO A 24 -8.90 -10.23 13.83
N SER A 25 -9.58 -9.67 14.83
CA SER A 25 -10.64 -8.66 14.66
C SER A 25 -10.09 -7.23 14.54
N PHE A 26 -8.77 -7.05 14.51
CA PHE A 26 -8.16 -5.74 14.33
C PHE A 26 -8.48 -5.19 12.92
N GLU A 27 -9.41 -4.24 12.89
CA GLU A 27 -9.74 -3.42 11.72
C GLU A 27 -9.93 -1.98 12.21
N PRO A 28 -8.88 -1.14 12.13
CA PRO A 28 -8.95 0.25 12.57
C PRO A 28 -10.08 1.06 11.91
N PHE A 29 -10.43 0.67 10.69
CA PHE A 29 -11.55 1.18 9.93
C PHE A 29 -11.97 0.16 8.86
N GLU A 30 -13.14 0.37 8.26
CA GLU A 30 -13.69 -0.53 7.25
C GLU A 30 -12.75 -0.67 6.04
N ASN A 31 -12.54 -1.91 5.58
CA ASN A 31 -11.63 -2.21 4.46
C ASN A 31 -10.18 -1.77 4.69
N PHE A 32 -9.74 -1.70 5.96
CA PHE A 32 -8.38 -1.28 6.35
C PHE A 32 -7.27 -1.92 5.52
N ILE A 33 -7.34 -3.25 5.35
CA ILE A 33 -6.32 -4.02 4.61
C ILE A 33 -6.22 -3.54 3.16
N PHE A 34 -7.35 -3.27 2.52
CA PHE A 34 -7.39 -2.80 1.14
C PHE A 34 -6.88 -1.35 1.01
N ALA A 35 -7.23 -0.47 1.96
CA ALA A 35 -6.67 0.87 2.00
C ALA A 35 -5.14 0.84 2.17
N TRP A 36 -4.64 0.03 3.10
CA TRP A 36 -3.21 -0.12 3.33
C TRP A 36 -2.49 -0.69 2.10
N LEU A 37 -3.04 -1.74 1.50
CA LEU A 37 -2.49 -2.36 0.30
C LEU A 37 -2.44 -1.38 -0.89
N SER A 38 -3.51 -0.61 -1.10
CA SER A 38 -3.53 0.43 -2.13
C SER A 38 -2.44 1.47 -1.91
N LEU A 39 -2.30 1.96 -0.67
CA LEU A 39 -1.28 2.94 -0.31
C LEU A 39 0.14 2.40 -0.57
N MET A 40 0.39 1.14 -0.21
CA MET A 40 1.67 0.48 -0.51
C MET A 40 1.96 0.43 -2.01
N PHE A 41 0.98 0.03 -2.83
CA PHE A 41 1.13 -0.02 -4.28
C PHE A 41 1.39 1.36 -4.87
N PHE A 42 0.71 2.40 -4.37
CA PHE A 42 0.92 3.76 -4.84
C PHE A 42 2.37 4.22 -4.59
N PHE A 43 2.89 4.03 -3.38
CA PHE A 43 4.27 4.42 -3.05
C PHE A 43 5.33 3.62 -3.81
N MET A 44 5.15 2.30 -3.94
CA MET A 44 6.04 1.49 -4.78
C MET A 44 6.01 1.95 -6.23
N GLY A 45 4.82 2.25 -6.75
CA GLY A 45 4.65 2.75 -8.10
C GLY A 45 5.40 4.06 -8.35
N LEU A 46 5.29 5.03 -7.42
CA LEU A 46 6.05 6.27 -7.47
C LEU A 46 7.57 6.03 -7.43
N GLU A 47 8.03 5.11 -6.58
CA GLU A 47 9.45 4.76 -6.50
C GLU A 47 9.97 4.18 -7.83
N TYR A 48 9.24 3.23 -8.43
CA TYR A 48 9.58 2.67 -9.73
C TYR A 48 9.58 3.71 -10.87
N VAL A 49 8.65 4.66 -10.87
CA VAL A 49 8.63 5.76 -11.85
C VAL A 49 9.90 6.61 -11.72
N VAL A 50 10.29 6.94 -10.50
CA VAL A 50 11.50 7.74 -10.22
C VAL A 50 12.78 6.98 -10.60
N GLU A 51 12.80 5.66 -10.44
CA GLU A 51 13.89 4.78 -10.89
C GLU A 51 13.92 4.54 -12.42
N LYS A 52 13.16 5.32 -13.20
CA LYS A 52 13.01 5.20 -14.66
C LYS A 52 12.39 3.88 -15.13
N ARG A 53 11.84 3.06 -14.22
CA ARG A 53 11.06 1.84 -14.52
C ARG A 53 9.59 2.19 -14.71
N LYS A 54 9.30 3.07 -15.68
CA LYS A 54 7.98 3.70 -15.86
C LYS A 54 6.83 2.72 -16.00
N ILE A 55 6.99 1.64 -16.79
CA ILE A 55 5.92 0.67 -17.03
C ILE A 55 5.51 -0.03 -15.72
N ILE A 56 6.49 -0.52 -14.97
CA ILE A 56 6.26 -1.20 -13.68
C ILE A 56 5.63 -0.21 -12.70
N GLY A 57 6.15 1.01 -12.63
CA GLY A 57 5.61 2.04 -11.75
C GLY A 57 4.15 2.41 -12.07
N SER A 58 3.82 2.57 -13.36
CA SER A 58 2.46 2.81 -13.81
C SER A 58 1.51 1.65 -13.48
N ILE A 59 1.95 0.39 -13.60
CA ILE A 59 1.14 -0.78 -13.23
C ILE A 59 0.78 -0.72 -11.74
N PHE A 60 1.74 -0.43 -10.87
CA PHE A 60 1.50 -0.30 -9.43
C PHE A 60 0.56 0.87 -9.10
N ILE A 61 0.73 2.02 -9.74
CA ILE A 61 -0.16 3.18 -9.56
C ILE A 61 -1.59 2.83 -10.02
N VAL A 62 -1.75 2.24 -11.20
CA VAL A 62 -3.08 1.82 -11.69
C VAL A 62 -3.72 0.78 -10.78
N GLY A 63 -2.94 -0.20 -10.30
CA GLY A 63 -3.41 -1.18 -9.31
C GLY A 63 -3.88 -0.53 -8.01
N SER A 64 -3.16 0.47 -7.50
CA SER A 64 -3.59 1.21 -6.31
C SER A 64 -4.94 1.91 -6.50
N LEU A 65 -5.14 2.55 -7.65
CA LEU A 65 -6.39 3.23 -8.00
C LEU A 65 -7.53 2.24 -8.14
N PHE A 66 -7.29 1.11 -8.81
CA PHE A 66 -8.28 0.05 -8.96
C PHE A 66 -8.81 -0.43 -7.61
N ILE A 67 -7.92 -0.71 -6.65
CA ILE A 67 -8.31 -1.10 -5.28
C ILE A 67 -9.19 -0.02 -4.63
N ILE A 68 -8.82 1.26 -4.74
CA ILE A 68 -9.62 2.34 -4.16
C ILE A 68 -11.03 2.36 -4.78
N PHE A 69 -11.13 2.31 -6.10
CA PHE A 69 -12.42 2.34 -6.79
C PHE A 69 -13.29 1.13 -6.43
N SER A 70 -12.71 -0.06 -6.31
CA SER A 70 -13.47 -1.28 -6.01
C SER A 70 -13.99 -1.37 -4.58
N PHE A 71 -13.30 -0.76 -3.60
CA PHE A 71 -13.62 -0.96 -2.18
C PHE A 71 -14.15 0.29 -1.47
N PHE A 72 -14.02 1.47 -2.07
CA PHE A 72 -14.40 2.74 -1.43
C PHE A 72 -15.35 3.60 -2.28
N VAL A 73 -15.56 3.28 -3.56
CA VAL A 73 -16.43 4.05 -4.47
C VAL A 73 -17.61 3.22 -4.99
N ALA A 74 -17.47 1.90 -5.04
CA ALA A 74 -18.54 0.96 -5.38
C ALA A 74 -19.39 0.62 -4.14
#